data_AF-A0A7V4FJG7-F1
#
_entry.id   AF-A0A7V4FJG7-F1
#
_cell.length_a   1.000
_cell.length_b   1.000
_cell.length_c   1.000
_cell.angle_alpha   90.00
_cell.angle_beta   90.00
_cell.angle_gamma   90.00
#
_symmetry.space_group_name_H-M   'P 1'
#
loop_
_entity.id
_entity.type
_entity.pdbx_description
1 polymer ?
#
loop_
_entity_poly.entity_id
_entity_poly.type
_entity_poly.pdbx_seq_one_letter_code
_entity_poly.pdbx_strand_id
1 'polypeptide(L)' 'MCLKQYLTKCFVLDLSRKTDKNLAIIFGHLTYSASKLWNVANHEVIENGTSIYELKQKLKDNFFSRNL' A
#
# COMPACT_ATOMS: atom_id res chain seq x y z
N MET A 1 -2.81 17.23 34.33
CA MET A 1 -2.04 16.96 33.09
C MET A 1 -2.89 16.01 32.25
N CYS A 2 -3.49 16.49 31.15
CA CYS A 2 -4.45 15.71 30.35
C CYS A 2 -3.70 14.90 29.28
N LEU A 3 -3.69 13.57 29.40
CA LEU A 3 -3.12 12.66 28.40
C LEU A 3 -3.95 12.73 27.11
N LYS A 4 -3.37 13.26 26.03
CA LYS A 4 -3.94 13.14 24.68
C LYS A 4 -3.90 11.66 24.28
N GLN A 5 -5.06 11.02 24.18
CA GLN A 5 -5.17 9.68 23.60
C GLN A 5 -4.94 9.78 22.08
N TYR A 6 -3.84 9.21 21.60
CA TYR A 6 -3.63 8.99 20.17
C TYR A 6 -4.43 7.75 19.76
N LEU A 7 -5.53 7.97 19.03
CA LEU A 7 -6.36 6.88 18.53
C LEU A 7 -5.72 6.30 17.25
N THR A 8 -4.87 5.29 17.39
CA THR A 8 -4.38 4.51 16.26
C THR A 8 -5.47 3.55 15.82
N LYS A 9 -6.16 3.86 14.70
CA LYS A 9 -7.12 2.93 14.09
C LYS A 9 -6.36 1.81 13.39
N CYS A 10 -6.40 0.61 13.94
CA CYS A 10 -5.85 -0.60 13.33
C CYS A 10 -6.99 -1.44 12.76
N PHE A 11 -6.86 -1.86 11.49
CA PHE A 11 -7.73 -2.87 10.90
C PHE A 11 -7.05 -4.23 11.06
N VAL A 12 -7.59 -5.07 11.94
CA VAL A 12 -7.16 -6.46 12.10
C VAL A 12 -8.10 -7.34 11.29
N LEU A 13 -7.55 -8.18 10.41
CA LEU A 13 -8.32 -9.05 9.52
C LEU A 13 -8.03 -10.51 9.86
N ASP A 14 -9.09 -11.23 10.22
CA ASP A 14 -9.06 -12.68 10.41
C ASP A 14 -9.37 -13.36 9.08
N LEU A 15 -8.34 -13.94 8.45
CA LEU A 15 -8.44 -14.68 7.19
C LEU A 15 -8.89 -16.13 7.38
N SER A 16 -9.14 -16.57 8.62
CA SER A 16 -9.42 -17.98 8.94
C SER A 16 -10.88 -18.40 8.76
N ARG A 17 -11.80 -17.45 8.56
CA ARG A 17 -13.22 -17.71 8.29
C ARG A 17 -13.60 -17.16 6.93
N LYS A 18 -14.30 -17.98 6.12
CA LYS A 18 -14.88 -17.63 4.81
C LYS A 18 -15.10 -16.13 4.67
N THR A 19 -14.10 -15.42 4.15
CA THR A 19 -14.18 -13.99 3.90
C THR A 19 -15.39 -13.78 3.00
N ASP A 20 -16.28 -12.87 3.39
CA ASP A 20 -17.41 -12.49 2.54
C ASP A 20 -16.90 -12.21 1.12
N LYS A 21 -17.62 -12.65 0.09
CA LYS A 21 -17.13 -12.58 -1.30
C LYS A 21 -16.80 -11.14 -1.70
N ASN A 22 -17.55 -10.15 -1.25
CA ASN A 22 -17.28 -8.75 -1.58
C ASN A 22 -16.00 -8.27 -0.89
N LEU A 23 -15.80 -8.65 0.37
CA LEU A 23 -14.56 -8.37 1.08
C LEU A 23 -13.36 -9.06 0.42
N ALA A 24 -13.50 -10.32 0.01
CA ALA A 24 -12.44 -11.05 -0.70
C ALA A 24 -12.05 -10.37 -2.02
N ILE A 25 -13.02 -9.86 -2.78
CA ILE A 25 -12.79 -9.10 -4.01
C ILE A 25 -12.04 -7.79 -3.70
N ILE A 26 -12.53 -7.02 -2.72
CA ILE A 26 -11.89 -5.77 -2.30
C ILE A 26 -10.44 -6.02 -1.87
N PHE A 27 -10.20 -7.06 -1.08
CA PHE A 27 -8.85 -7.43 -0.66
C PHE A 27 -7.98 -7.93 -1.80
N GLY A 28 -8.53 -8.68 -2.74
CA GLY A 28 -7.84 -9.06 -3.97
C GLY A 28 -7.31 -7.83 -4.70
N HIS A 29 -8.16 -6.82 -4.91
CA HIS A 29 -7.77 -5.56 -5.55
C HIS A 29 -6.75 -4.76 -4.74
N LEU A 30 -6.96 -4.61 -3.43
CA LEU A 30 -6.05 -3.86 -2.56
C LEU A 30 -4.66 -4.51 -2.49
N THR A 31 -4.61 -5.83 -2.29
CA THR A 31 -3.36 -6.59 -2.20
C THR A 31 -2.63 -6.55 -3.52
N TYR A 32 -3.33 -6.76 -4.64
CA TYR A 32 -2.76 -6.67 -5.98
C TYR A 32 -2.16 -5.29 -6.26
N SER A 33 -2.90 -4.23 -5.92
CA SER A 33 -2.47 -2.85 -6.11
C SER A 33 -1.23 -2.53 -5.26
N ALA A 34 -1.23 -2.94 -4.00
CA ALA A 34 -0.09 -2.77 -3.10
C ALA A 34 1.15 -3.53 -3.60
N SER A 35 0.99 -4.78 -4.05
CA SER A 35 2.09 -5.58 -4.62
C SER A 35 2.67 -4.94 -5.89
N LYS A 36 1.83 -4.40 -6.77
CA LYS A 36 2.30 -3.67 -7.95
C LYS A 36 3.07 -2.40 -7.56
N LEU A 37 2.53 -1.61 -6.63
CA LEU A 37 3.21 -0.40 -6.14
C LEU A 37 4.58 -0.74 -5.55
N TRP A 38 4.64 -1.80 -4.74
CA TRP A 38 5.88 -2.30 -4.15
C TRP A 38 6.93 -2.67 -5.21
N ASN A 39 6.52 -3.35 -6.29
CA ASN A 39 7.44 -3.73 -7.36
C ASN A 39 7.97 -2.51 -8.13
N VAL A 40 7.11 -1.56 -8.48
CA VAL A 40 7.53 -0.32 -9.17
C VAL A 40 8.46 0.50 -8.27
N ALA A 41 8.11 0.62 -6.98
CA ALA A 41 8.92 1.32 -5.99
C ALA A 41 10.32 0.68 -5.85
N ASN A 42 10.40 -0.64 -5.71
CA ASN A 42 11.68 -1.33 -5.59
C ASN A 42 12.52 -1.24 -6.86
N HIS A 43 11.90 -1.34 -8.03
CA HIS A 43 12.60 -1.14 -9.29
C HIS A 43 13.25 0.25 -9.34
N GLU A 44 12.54 1.32 -8.96
CA GLU A 44 13.10 2.68 -8.92
C GLU A 44 14.25 2.84 -7.91
N VAL A 45 14.21 2.14 -6.79
CA VAL A 45 15.27 2.18 -5.77
C VAL A 45 16.49 1.38 -6.21
N ILE A 46 16.29 0.15 -6.69
CA ILE A 46 17.36 -0.80 -6.99
C ILE A 46 18.03 -0.47 -8.32
N GLU A 47 17.25 -0.25 -9.38
CA GLU A 47 17.79 -0.06 -10.73
C GLU A 47 18.16 1.41 -11.00
N ASN A 48 17.34 2.35 -10.52
CA ASN A 48 17.54 3.77 -10.78
C ASN A 48 18.22 4.52 -9.61
N GLY A 49 18.52 3.84 -8.50
CA GLY A 49 19.17 4.44 -7.33
C GLY A 49 18.35 5.56 -6.67
N THR A 50 17.03 5.59 -6.88
CA THR A 50 16.17 6.69 -6.39
C THR A 50 16.13 6.68 -4.87
N SER A 51 16.36 7.84 -4.25
CA SER A 51 16.25 7.96 -2.79
C SER A 51 14.80 7.82 -2.32
N ILE A 52 14.60 7.30 -1.11
CA ILE A 52 13.26 7.14 -0.52
C ILE A 52 12.52 8.48 -0.43
N TYR A 53 13.23 9.59 -0.25
CA TYR A 53 12.65 10.94 -0.15
C TYR A 53 12.08 11.45 -1.48
N GLU A 54 12.66 11.01 -2.60
CA GLU A 54 12.23 11.40 -3.96
C GLU A 54 11.25 10.40 -4.57
N LEU A 55 11.22 9.18 -4.04
CA LEU A 55 10.41 8.08 -4.53
C LEU A 55 8.93 8.45 -4.66
N LYS A 56 8.37 9.15 -3.67
CA LYS A 56 6.97 9.61 -3.70
C LYS A 56 6.70 10.51 -4.91
N GLN A 57 7.61 11.42 -5.22
CA GLN A 57 7.44 12.34 -6.34
C GLN A 57 7.56 11.59 -7.68
N LYS A 58 8.54 10.68 -7.80
CA LYS A 58 8.68 9.83 -9.00
C LYS A 58 7.49 8.92 -9.24
N LEU A 59 6.96 8.29 -8.19
CA LEU A 59 5.80 7.42 -8.29
C LEU A 59 4.50 8.19 -8.57
N LYS A 60 4.45 9.50 -8.31
CA LYS A 60 3.26 10.30 -8.61
C LYS A 60 2.98 10.38 -10.11
N ASP A 61 4.04 10.47 -10.91
CA ASP A 61 3.94 10.63 -12.36
C ASP A 61 4.14 9.32 -13.13
N ASN A 62 4.53 8.24 -12.44
CA ASN A 62 4.74 6.92 -13.04
C ASN A 62 3.39 6.28 -13.47
N PHE A 63 3.37 5.78 -14.71
CA PHE A 63 2.16 5.21 -15.31
C PHE A 63 1.59 4.03 -14.51
N PHE A 64 2.45 3.14 -13.99
CA PHE A 64 1.99 1.93 -13.32
C PHE A 64 1.40 2.21 -11.94
N SER A 65 1.97 3.15 -11.18
CA SER A 65 1.45 3.55 -9.87
C SER A 65 0.20 4.42 -9.95
N ARG A 66 0.01 5.19 -11.03
CA ARG A 66 -1.21 5.98 -11.25
C ARG A 66 -2.44 5.15 -11.62
N ASN A 67 -2.25 3.93 -12.10
CA ASN A 67 -3.30 3.04 -12.60
C ASN A 67 -3.51 1.82 -11.70
N LEU A 68 -3.37 2.02 -10.39
CA LEU A 68 -3.66 1.03 -9.35
C LEU A 68 -5.09 1.18 -8.85
#